data_AF-A0A432MS89-F1
#
_entry.id   AF-A0A432MS89-F1
#
_cell.length_a   1.000
_cell.length_b   1.000
_cell.length_c   1.000
_cell.angle_alpha   90.00
_cell.angle_beta   90.00
_cell.angle_gamma   90.00
#
_symmetry.space_group_name_H-M   'P 1'
#
loop_
_entity.id
_entity.type
_entity.pdbx_description
1 polymer ?
#
loop_
_entity_poly.entity_id
_entity_poly.type
_entity_poly.pdbx_seq_one_letter_code
_entity_poly.pdbx_strand_id
1 'polypeptide(L)'
;MAAEQLRLTAEERADLVAYLDGELPADRASALAEKLTRSVSGRREIEALETSWNLLDLLPRPRAGSDFTDRTLTLVAEAPAADDRLVGAARRTMARLLALLAVAASIGLGGAVGYSVARWLIPDRTSRLARDLTIAERLDAYRAVGDLEFLRRLDETTLFKEASD
;
A
#
# COMPACT_ATOMS: atom_id res chain seq x y z
N MET A 1 -5.98 53.74 37.44
CA MET A 1 -6.59 53.99 36.11
C MET A 1 -5.63 54.70 35.15
N ALA A 2 -5.06 55.88 35.45
CA ALA A 2 -4.19 56.60 34.50
C ALA A 2 -2.80 55.96 34.26
N ALA A 3 -2.20 55.32 35.27
CA ALA A 3 -0.87 54.71 35.14
C ALA A 3 -0.85 53.42 34.30
N GLU A 4 -1.98 52.72 34.20
CA GLU A 4 -2.11 51.47 33.44
C GLU A 4 -2.28 51.76 31.94
N GLN A 5 -2.92 52.88 31.59
CA GLN A 5 -3.04 53.37 30.21
C GLN A 5 -1.68 53.78 29.59
N LEU A 6 -0.66 54.03 30.41
CA LEU A 6 0.68 54.43 29.97
C LEU A 6 1.60 53.23 29.70
N ARG A 7 1.22 52.01 30.12
CA ARG A 7 1.99 50.80 29.82
C ARG A 7 1.43 50.14 28.56
N LEU A 8 2.32 49.62 27.73
CA LEU A 8 1.92 48.81 26.58
C LEU A 8 1.39 47.47 27.08
N THR A 9 0.29 47.00 26.49
CA THR A 9 -0.24 45.65 26.70
C THR A 9 0.67 44.64 26.02
N ALA A 10 0.52 43.35 26.34
CA ALA A 10 1.30 42.30 25.69
C ALA A 10 1.07 42.26 24.16
N GLU A 11 -0.15 42.54 23.72
CA GLU A 11 -0.53 42.60 22.30
C GLU A 11 0.12 43.78 21.59
N GLU A 12 0.05 44.98 22.18
CA GLU A 12 0.67 46.19 21.61
C GLU A 12 2.21 46.07 21.55
N ARG A 13 2.82 45.35 22.50
CA ARG A 13 4.26 45.06 22.46
C ARG A 13 4.62 44.13 21.29
N ALA A 14 3.75 43.18 20.94
CA ALA A 14 3.95 42.33 19.77
C ALA A 14 3.81 43.14 18.47
N ASP A 15 2.91 44.13 18.46
CA ASP A 15 2.69 45.03 17.32
C ASP A 15 3.87 46.01 17.06
N LEU A 16 4.79 46.22 18.01
CA LEU A 16 5.94 47.12 17.83
C LEU A 16 6.86 46.72 16.67
N VAL A 17 7.03 45.42 16.40
CA VAL A 17 7.87 44.94 15.30
C VAL A 17 7.19 45.25 13.97
N ALA A 18 5.88 44.93 13.85
CA ALA A 18 5.08 45.23 12.67
C ALA A 18 4.94 46.75 12.43
N TYR A 19 4.99 47.56 13.49
CA TYR A 19 5.01 49.00 13.36
C TYR A 19 6.34 49.51 12.78
N LEU A 20 7.46 48.85 13.11
CA LEU A 20 8.79 49.25 12.68
C LEU A 20 9.13 48.78 11.25
N ASP A 21 8.63 47.62 10.82
CA ASP A 21 8.76 47.15 9.43
C ASP A 21 7.68 47.75 8.49
N GLY A 22 6.64 48.38 9.04
CA GLY A 22 5.56 49.02 8.29
C GLY A 22 4.42 48.09 7.89
N GLU A 23 4.39 46.86 8.39
CA GLU A 23 3.33 45.87 8.13
C GLU A 23 2.09 46.05 9.03
N LEU A 24 2.14 46.97 10.01
CA LEU A 24 0.99 47.24 10.89
C LEU A 24 -0.10 48.05 10.16
N PRO A 25 -1.38 47.62 10.19
CA PRO A 25 -2.49 48.36 9.60
C PRO A 25 -2.58 49.81 10.10
N ALA A 26 -2.94 50.75 9.21
CA ALA A 26 -2.84 52.19 9.45
C ALA A 26 -3.65 52.70 10.67
N ASP A 27 -4.80 52.08 10.94
CA ASP A 27 -5.64 52.35 12.10
C ASP A 27 -4.93 51.98 13.41
N ARG A 28 -4.34 50.77 13.47
CA ARG A 28 -3.55 50.30 14.62
C ARG A 28 -2.24 51.05 14.77
N ALA A 29 -1.56 51.38 13.67
CA ALA A 29 -0.33 52.17 13.69
C ALA A 29 -0.57 53.57 14.28
N SER A 30 -1.67 54.23 13.91
CA SER A 30 -2.03 55.55 14.44
C SER A 30 -2.33 55.51 15.94
N ALA A 31 -3.10 54.51 16.39
CA ALA A 31 -3.42 54.32 17.81
C ALA A 31 -2.17 54.01 18.65
N LEU A 32 -1.28 53.16 18.12
CA LEU A 32 -0.01 52.81 18.78
C LEU A 32 0.92 54.02 18.86
N ALA A 33 1.02 54.84 17.80
CA ALA A 33 1.82 56.07 17.80
C ALA A 33 1.35 57.10 18.83
N GLU A 34 0.03 57.30 18.99
CA GLU A 34 -0.53 58.17 20.02
C GLU A 34 -0.13 57.66 21.42
N LYS A 35 -0.22 56.35 21.64
CA LYS A 35 0.14 55.72 22.91
C LYS A 35 1.65 55.82 23.21
N LEU A 36 2.51 55.62 22.22
CA LEU A 36 3.97 55.78 22.33
C LEU A 36 4.36 57.22 22.70
N THR A 37 3.62 58.23 22.21
CA THR A 37 3.86 59.64 22.58
C THR A 37 3.68 59.88 24.09
N ARG A 38 2.77 59.15 24.73
CA ARG A 38 2.50 59.27 26.17
C ARG A 38 3.32 58.29 27.01
N SER A 39 3.70 57.14 26.46
CA SER A 39 4.44 56.08 27.17
C SER A 39 5.95 56.23 27.09
N VAL A 40 6.61 56.55 28.22
CA VAL A 40 8.09 56.54 28.30
C VAL A 40 8.65 55.12 28.13
N SER A 41 7.99 54.10 28.71
CA SER A 41 8.43 52.72 28.58
C SER A 41 8.31 52.21 27.14
N GLY A 42 7.21 52.53 26.46
CA GLY A 42 7.02 52.13 25.06
C GLY A 42 8.05 52.75 24.12
N ARG A 43 8.42 54.03 24.35
CA ARG A 43 9.51 54.68 23.58
C ARG A 43 10.86 53.99 23.76
N ARG A 44 11.19 53.55 24.97
CA ARG A 44 12.43 52.82 25.21
C ARG A 44 12.44 51.45 24.53
N GLU A 45 11.30 50.78 24.47
CA GLU A 45 11.18 49.47 23.80
C GLU A 45 11.35 49.61 22.28
N ILE A 46 10.72 50.60 21.65
CA ILE A 46 10.89 50.83 20.21
C ILE A 46 12.31 51.31 19.86
N GLU A 47 12.92 52.17 20.69
CA GLU A 47 14.31 52.61 20.52
C GLU A 47 15.30 51.43 20.62
N ALA A 48 15.07 50.50 21.55
CA ALA A 48 15.87 49.29 21.67
C ALA A 48 15.72 48.36 20.45
N LEU A 49 14.50 48.23 19.91
CA LEU A 49 14.25 47.48 18.67
C LEU A 49 14.95 48.14 17.49
N GLU A 50 14.77 49.44 17.29
CA GLU A 50 15.40 50.22 16.21
C GLU A 50 16.93 50.10 16.27
N THR A 51 17.52 50.25 17.46
CA THR A 51 18.96 50.04 17.68
C THR A 51 19.39 48.63 17.27
N SER A 52 18.62 47.61 17.65
CA SER A 52 18.94 46.22 17.32
C SER A 52 18.90 45.98 15.80
N TRP A 53 17.91 46.55 15.11
CA TRP A 53 17.82 46.50 13.64
C TRP A 53 18.99 47.23 12.97
N ASN A 54 19.35 48.42 13.45
CA ASN A 54 20.51 49.16 12.96
C ASN A 54 21.83 48.39 13.13
N LEU A 55 21.96 47.58 14.18
CA LEU A 55 23.12 46.70 14.37
C LEU A 55 23.17 45.55 13.35
N LEU A 56 22.03 45.08 12.84
CA LEU A 56 22.01 44.07 11.78
C LEU A 56 22.61 44.60 10.48
N ASP A 57 22.51 45.90 10.22
CA ASP A 57 23.15 46.52 9.05
C ASP A 57 24.68 46.56 9.13
N LEU A 58 25.24 46.45 10.34
CA LEU A 58 26.68 46.32 10.55
C LEU A 58 27.20 44.91 10.29
N LEU A 59 26.30 43.92 10.12
CA LEU A 59 26.72 42.55 9.86
C LEU A 59 27.44 42.46 8.51
N PRO A 60 28.56 41.72 8.45
CA PRO A 60 29.24 41.49 7.18
C PRO A 60 28.29 40.77 6.23
N ARG A 61 28.19 41.27 4.99
CA ARG A 61 27.44 40.63 3.90
C ARG A 61 28.43 39.79 3.09
N PRO A 62 28.62 38.49 3.42
CA PRO A 62 29.54 37.64 2.67
C PRO A 62 29.09 37.57 1.21
N ARG A 63 30.02 37.80 0.30
CA ARG A 63 29.78 37.56 -1.14
C ARG A 63 29.97 36.07 -1.41
N ALA A 64 29.14 35.52 -2.27
CA ALA A 64 29.34 34.17 -2.77
C ALA A 64 30.73 34.07 -3.43
N GLY A 65 31.46 33.00 -3.14
CA GLY A 65 32.71 32.69 -3.85
C GLY A 65 32.44 32.38 -5.32
N SER A 66 33.48 32.46 -6.16
CA SER A 66 33.40 32.12 -7.59
C SER A 66 32.76 30.75 -7.83
N ASP A 67 33.05 29.80 -6.95
CA ASP A 67 32.67 28.39 -7.09
C ASP A 67 31.27 28.09 -6.52
N PHE A 68 30.56 29.09 -5.98
CA PHE A 68 29.25 28.88 -5.37
C PHE A 68 28.26 28.29 -6.37
N THR A 69 28.18 28.89 -7.57
CA THR A 69 27.29 28.42 -8.64
C THR A 69 27.59 26.99 -9.03
N ASP A 70 28.88 26.66 -9.24
CA ASP A 70 29.32 25.32 -9.65
C ASP A 70 29.00 24.28 -8.57
N ARG A 71 29.23 24.61 -7.29
CA ARG A 71 28.88 23.73 -6.17
C ARG A 71 27.37 23.54 -6.02
N THR A 72 26.58 24.60 -6.18
CA THR A 72 25.12 24.50 -6.10
C THR A 72 24.57 23.67 -7.25
N LEU A 73 25.05 23.87 -8.48
CA LEU A 73 24.64 23.06 -9.63
C LEU A 73 25.02 21.59 -9.45
N THR A 74 26.20 21.32 -8.90
CA THR A 74 26.63 19.96 -8.58
C THR A 74 25.71 19.32 -7.54
N LEU A 75 25.40 20.02 -6.45
CA LEU A 75 24.47 19.55 -5.41
C LEU A 75 23.06 19.29 -5.95
N VAL A 76 22.56 20.15 -6.83
CA VAL A 76 21.24 19.96 -7.46
C VAL A 76 21.26 18.79 -8.46
N ALA A 77 22.36 18.59 -9.19
CA ALA A 77 22.52 17.46 -10.10
C ALA A 77 22.67 16.12 -9.36
N GLU A 78 23.31 16.12 -8.19
CA GLU A 78 23.45 14.95 -7.31
C GLU A 78 22.22 14.69 -6.45
N ALA A 79 21.31 15.66 -6.33
CA ALA A 79 20.08 15.49 -5.59
C ALA A 79 19.30 14.31 -6.19
N PRO A 80 19.10 13.22 -5.43
CA PRO A 80 18.41 12.06 -5.96
C PRO A 80 17.00 12.47 -6.36
N ALA A 81 16.65 12.31 -7.63
CA ALA A 81 15.27 12.44 -8.08
C ALA A 81 14.44 11.48 -7.22
N ALA A 82 13.60 12.04 -6.34
CA ALA A 82 12.79 11.25 -5.43
C ALA A 82 11.89 10.25 -6.19
N ASP A 83 11.54 10.59 -7.43
CA ASP A 83 10.72 9.80 -8.34
C ASP A 83 11.39 8.48 -8.78
N ASP A 84 12.71 8.44 -8.94
CA ASP A 84 13.41 7.24 -9.44
C ASP A 84 13.35 6.07 -8.45
N ARG A 85 13.28 6.37 -7.15
CA ARG A 85 13.17 5.34 -6.11
C ARG A 85 11.80 4.67 -6.09
N LEU A 86 10.73 5.46 -6.26
CA LEU A 86 9.36 4.95 -6.27
C LEU A 86 9.07 4.16 -7.54
N VAL A 87 9.46 4.70 -8.71
CA VAL A 87 9.30 4.03 -10.00
C VAL A 87 10.14 2.74 -10.05
N GLY A 88 11.38 2.79 -9.56
CA GLY A 88 12.27 1.63 -9.51
C GLY A 88 11.79 0.51 -8.57
N ALA A 89 11.11 0.85 -7.47
CA ALA A 89 10.53 -0.13 -6.56
C ALA A 89 9.27 -0.78 -7.15
N ALA A 90 8.35 0.03 -7.69
CA ALA A 90 7.11 -0.43 -8.31
C ALA A 90 7.36 -1.34 -9.53
N ARG A 91 8.37 -1.00 -10.36
CA ARG A 91 8.73 -1.82 -11.53
C ARG A 91 9.29 -3.18 -11.12
N ARG A 92 10.06 -3.25 -10.02
CA ARG A 92 10.61 -4.50 -9.48
C ARG A 92 9.54 -5.39 -8.85
N THR A 93 8.56 -4.83 -8.14
CA THR A 93 7.44 -5.60 -7.60
C THR A 93 6.53 -6.12 -8.71
N MET A 94 6.21 -5.29 -9.70
CA MET A 94 5.43 -5.71 -10.88
C MET A 94 6.10 -6.86 -11.63
N ALA A 95 7.41 -6.77 -11.90
CA ALA A 95 8.15 -7.83 -12.59
C ALA A 95 8.12 -9.16 -11.81
N ARG A 96 8.23 -9.11 -10.47
CA ARG A 96 8.12 -10.31 -9.62
C ARG A 96 6.72 -10.92 -9.64
N LEU A 97 5.67 -10.09 -9.59
CA LEU A 97 4.28 -10.57 -9.66
C LEU A 97 3.99 -11.23 -11.01
N LEU A 98 4.44 -10.63 -12.11
CA LEU A 98 4.32 -11.23 -13.45
C LEU A 98 5.08 -12.55 -13.57
N ALA A 99 6.29 -12.63 -13.01
CA ALA A 99 7.04 -13.88 -12.97
C ALA A 99 6.32 -14.98 -12.17
N LEU A 100 5.76 -14.65 -11.00
CA LEU A 100 4.97 -15.59 -10.20
C LEU A 100 3.69 -16.03 -10.91
N LEU A 101 3.00 -15.10 -11.58
CA LEU A 101 1.83 -15.41 -12.41
C LEU A 101 2.17 -16.35 -13.57
N ALA A 102 3.30 -16.12 -14.25
CA ALA A 102 3.76 -16.99 -15.32
C ALA A 102 4.06 -18.41 -14.82
N VAL A 103 4.71 -18.54 -13.65
CA VAL A 103 4.96 -19.84 -13.02
C VAL A 103 3.64 -20.51 -12.64
N ALA A 104 2.72 -19.81 -11.97
CA ALA A 104 1.42 -20.34 -11.61
C ALA A 104 0.61 -20.80 -12.84
N ALA A 105 0.63 -20.01 -13.92
CA ALA A 105 -0.01 -20.35 -15.17
C ALA A 105 0.59 -21.62 -15.80
N SER A 106 1.92 -21.76 -15.79
CA SER A 106 2.59 -22.96 -16.32
C SER A 106 2.22 -24.24 -15.55
N ILE A 107 2.14 -24.17 -14.22
CA ILE A 107 1.72 -25.29 -13.36
C ILE A 107 0.25 -25.64 -13.63
N GLY A 108 -0.63 -24.62 -13.69
CA GLY A 108 -2.04 -24.82 -14.00
C GLY A 108 -2.26 -25.46 -15.37
N LEU A 109 -1.54 -24.99 -16.40
CA LEU A 109 -1.62 -25.52 -17.75
C LEU A 109 -1.12 -26.98 -17.80
N GLY A 110 0.02 -27.26 -17.15
CA GLY A 110 0.56 -28.62 -17.06
C GLY A 110 -0.39 -29.58 -16.34
N GLY A 111 -1.01 -29.14 -15.25
CA GLY A 111 -2.02 -29.92 -14.53
C GLY A 111 -3.28 -30.18 -15.35
N ALA A 112 -3.79 -29.17 -16.07
CA ALA A 112 -4.96 -29.31 -16.93
C ALA A 112 -4.71 -30.27 -18.10
N VAL A 113 -3.55 -30.14 -18.77
CA VAL A 113 -3.15 -31.06 -19.84
C VAL A 113 -2.99 -32.48 -19.29
N GLY A 114 -2.29 -32.63 -18.17
CA GLY A 114 -2.11 -33.93 -17.51
C GLY A 114 -3.44 -34.60 -17.14
N TYR A 115 -4.39 -33.84 -16.58
CA TYR A 115 -5.72 -34.32 -16.25
C TYR A 115 -6.51 -34.75 -17.49
N SER A 116 -6.50 -33.94 -18.55
CA SER A 116 -7.19 -34.27 -19.81
C SER A 116 -6.62 -35.54 -20.46
N VAL A 117 -5.30 -35.67 -20.50
CA VAL A 117 -4.62 -36.87 -21.03
C VAL A 117 -4.96 -38.10 -20.18
N ALA A 118 -4.89 -37.98 -18.85
CA ALA A 118 -5.25 -39.08 -17.94
C ALA A 118 -6.71 -39.51 -18.11
N ARG A 119 -7.64 -38.57 -18.30
CA ARG A 119 -9.05 -38.86 -18.55
C ARG A 119 -9.27 -39.60 -19.88
N TRP A 120 -8.48 -39.31 -20.91
CA TRP A 120 -8.58 -39.97 -22.22
C TRP A 120 -7.98 -41.38 -22.23
N LEU A 121 -6.85 -41.56 -21.53
CA LEU A 121 -6.12 -42.84 -21.53
C LEU A 121 -6.60 -43.84 -20.48
N ILE A 122 -7.15 -43.39 -19.34
CA ILE A 122 -7.64 -44.29 -18.29
C ILE A 122 -9.07 -44.73 -18.66
N PRO A 123 -9.29 -46.01 -19.04
CA PRO A 123 -10.62 -46.51 -19.30
C PRO A 123 -11.45 -46.44 -18.02
N ASP A 124 -12.71 -46.04 -18.14
CA ASP A 124 -13.63 -45.67 -17.06
C ASP A 124 -13.66 -46.74 -15.95
N ARG A 125 -12.80 -46.58 -14.92
CA ARG A 125 -12.70 -47.57 -13.81
C ARG A 125 -14.02 -47.70 -13.09
N THR A 126 -14.81 -46.63 -13.08
CA THR A 126 -16.17 -46.56 -12.55
C THR A 126 -17.07 -47.62 -13.19
N SER A 127 -16.91 -47.89 -14.49
CA SER A 127 -17.67 -48.95 -15.17
C SER A 127 -17.26 -50.36 -14.72
N ARG A 128 -15.99 -50.55 -14.35
CA ARG A 128 -15.50 -51.83 -13.78
C ARG A 128 -16.00 -52.00 -12.34
N LEU A 129 -15.88 -50.96 -11.52
CA LEU A 129 -16.40 -50.94 -10.15
C LEU A 129 -17.93 -51.15 -10.10
N ALA A 130 -18.68 -50.56 -11.03
CA ALA A 130 -20.13 -50.76 -11.13
C ALA A 130 -20.48 -52.20 -11.54
N ARG A 131 -19.70 -52.82 -12.42
CA ARG A 131 -19.87 -54.23 -12.83
C ARG A 131 -19.55 -55.18 -11.67
N ASP A 132 -18.48 -54.89 -10.95
CA ASP A 132 -18.04 -55.69 -9.81
C ASP A 132 -19.00 -55.52 -8.61
N LEU A 133 -19.67 -54.36 -8.48
CA LEU A 133 -20.69 -54.11 -7.47
C LEU A 133 -21.89 -55.07 -7.61
N THR A 134 -22.38 -55.31 -8.82
CA THR A 134 -23.49 -56.25 -9.05
C THR A 134 -23.13 -57.68 -8.62
N ILE A 135 -21.87 -58.07 -8.77
CA ILE A 135 -21.36 -59.37 -8.32
C ILE A 135 -21.25 -59.40 -6.80
N ALA A 136 -20.73 -58.33 -6.18
CA ALA A 136 -20.58 -58.21 -4.74
C ALA A 136 -21.94 -58.18 -4.00
N GLU A 137 -22.95 -57.52 -4.58
CA GLU A 137 -24.29 -57.41 -3.99
C GLU A 137 -25.02 -58.76 -3.94
N ARG A 138 -24.78 -59.63 -4.93
CA ARG A 138 -25.37 -60.99 -5.00
C ARG A 138 -24.40 -62.08 -4.54
N LEU A 139 -23.33 -61.72 -3.84
CA LEU A 139 -22.25 -62.62 -3.47
C LEU A 139 -22.75 -63.81 -2.63
N ASP A 140 -23.69 -63.57 -1.72
CA ASP A 140 -24.24 -64.63 -0.87
C ASP A 140 -25.06 -65.65 -1.68
N ALA A 141 -25.82 -65.19 -2.68
CA ALA A 141 -26.54 -66.07 -3.59
C ALA A 141 -25.58 -66.91 -4.44
N TYR A 142 -24.48 -66.32 -4.92
CA TYR A 142 -23.46 -67.06 -5.67
C TYR A 142 -22.70 -68.07 -4.81
N ARG A 143 -22.44 -67.75 -3.53
CA ARG A 143 -21.81 -68.69 -2.59
C ARG A 143 -22.72 -69.84 -2.20
N ALA A 144 -24.03 -69.60 -2.08
CA ALA A 144 -24.99 -70.64 -1.71
C ALA A 144 -25.10 -71.77 -2.74
N VAL A 145 -24.83 -71.47 -4.01
CA VAL A 145 -24.88 -72.44 -5.12
C VAL A 145 -23.68 -73.41 -5.11
N GLY A 146 -22.61 -73.09 -4.38
CA GLY A 146 -21.53 -74.01 -4.04
C GLY A 146 -20.54 -74.28 -5.17
N ASP A 147 -20.95 -75.02 -6.20
CA ASP A 147 -20.05 -75.47 -7.28
C ASP A 147 -20.62 -75.26 -8.69
N LEU A 148 -19.73 -74.96 -9.62
CA LEU A 148 -20.10 -74.66 -11.01
C LEU A 148 -20.56 -75.93 -11.75
N GLU A 149 -20.09 -77.10 -11.34
CA GLU A 149 -20.51 -78.38 -11.91
C GLU A 149 -21.97 -78.69 -11.57
N PHE A 150 -22.44 -78.26 -10.38
CA PHE A 150 -23.85 -78.37 -9.99
C PHE A 150 -24.76 -77.51 -10.88
N LEU A 151 -24.38 -76.26 -11.14
CA LEU A 151 -25.11 -75.40 -12.07
C LEU A 151 -25.16 -75.97 -13.48
N ARG A 152 -24.06 -76.58 -13.95
CA ARG A 152 -23.97 -77.18 -15.28
C ARG A 152 -24.90 -78.38 -15.43
N ARG A 153 -24.96 -79.25 -14.40
CA ARG A 153 -25.91 -80.37 -14.36
C ARG A 153 -27.36 -79.88 -14.24
N LEU A 154 -27.59 -78.78 -13.53
CA LEU A 154 -28.93 -78.18 -13.41
C LEU A 154 -29.43 -77.63 -14.75
N ASP A 155 -28.57 -76.98 -15.54
CA ASP A 155 -28.89 -76.44 -16.88
C ASP A 155 -29.14 -77.55 -17.93
N GLU A 156 -28.45 -78.68 -17.78
CA GLU A 156 -28.69 -79.88 -18.60
C GLU A 156 -30.05 -80.54 -18.30
N THR A 157 -30.65 -80.25 -17.14
CA THR A 157 -31.94 -80.81 -16.74
C THR A 157 -33.09 -79.99 -17.35
N THR A 158 -34.06 -80.63 -18.01
CA THR A 158 -35.18 -79.94 -18.70
C THR A 158 -36.21 -79.30 -17.76
N LEU A 159 -36.12 -79.57 -16.45
CA LEU A 159 -37.11 -79.19 -15.44
C LEU A 159 -37.29 -77.67 -15.25
N PHE A 160 -36.32 -76.87 -15.70
CA PHE A 160 -36.32 -75.41 -15.58
C PHE A 160 -36.24 -74.67 -16.92
N LYS A 161 -36.27 -75.39 -18.06
CA LYS A 161 -36.22 -74.79 -19.42
C LYS A 161 -37.55 -74.19 -19.88
N GLU A 162 -38.65 -74.47 -19.17
CA GLU A 162 -40.01 -74.09 -19.58
C GLU A 162 -40.49 -72.73 -19.02
N ALA A 163 -39.65 -72.04 -18.23
CA ALA A 163 -40.01 -70.78 -17.57
C ALA A 163 -39.25 -69.55 -18.12
N SER A 164 -38.76 -69.63 -19.36
CA SER A 164 -38.05 -68.55 -20.06
C SER A 164 -38.70 -68.30 -21.42
N ASP A 165 -39.90 -67.74 -21.41
CA ASP A 165 -40.49 -66.96 -22.51
C ASP A 165 -40.93 -65.61 -21.94
#